data_AF-A0A7U2HYN9-F1
#
_entry.id   AF-A0A7U2HYN9-F1
#
_cell.length_a   1.000
_cell.length_b   1.000
_cell.length_c   1.000
_cell.angle_alpha   90.00
_cell.angle_beta   90.00
_cell.angle_gamma   90.00
#
_symmetry.space_group_name_H-M   'P 1'
#
loop_
_entity.id
_entity.type
_entity.pdbx_description
1 polymer ?
#
loop_
_entity_poly.entity_id
_entity_poly.type
_entity_poly.pdbx_seq_one_letter_code
_entity_poly.pdbx_strand_id
1 'polypeptide(L)'
;MAFSKILQKAEQQYFLNLPIAHRRILGLDNKPSWTSLACFSTHFEIILALSNLKPSVLFWAETEGANASPVFNDYVETVVQPLFKSFGLEQYGYILQMIPNEVIVNGRENWGGAWVLADTRSAQWDVVCYVYFNANDTEHQIPITGEALGLPVLPGLSGYEMRFTITNTTATQELSEIVQEKVQPVVALDYRGSEDKMQTEWSKKHFLRCEAVAARHNMRLKFECHPWG
;
A
#
# COMPACT_ATOMS: atom_id res chain seq x y z
N MET A 1 -11.86 15.59 -2.51
CA MET A 1 -12.93 15.04 -1.65
C MET A 1 -13.81 13.98 -2.35
N ALA A 2 -14.21 14.15 -3.62
CA ALA A 2 -15.05 13.16 -4.30
C ALA A 2 -14.31 11.84 -4.61
N PHE A 3 -13.12 11.91 -5.22
CA PHE A 3 -12.32 10.73 -5.59
C PHE A 3 -12.06 9.78 -4.41
N SER A 4 -11.54 10.31 -3.29
CA SER A 4 -11.18 9.48 -2.12
C SER A 4 -12.36 8.69 -1.55
N LYS A 5 -13.55 9.30 -1.50
CA LYS A 5 -14.77 8.62 -1.02
C LYS A 5 -15.25 7.56 -2.01
N ILE A 6 -15.16 7.84 -3.31
CA ILE A 6 -15.54 6.89 -4.36
C ILE A 6 -14.59 5.70 -4.34
N LEU A 7 -13.28 5.94 -4.29
CA LEU A 7 -12.26 4.90 -4.20
C LEU A 7 -12.46 4.03 -2.97
N GLN A 8 -12.62 4.63 -1.78
CA GLN A 8 -12.83 3.89 -0.55
C GLN A 8 -14.05 2.97 -0.63
N LYS A 9 -15.19 3.47 -1.14
CA LYS A 9 -16.40 2.67 -1.30
C LYS A 9 -16.24 1.55 -2.32
N ALA A 10 -15.61 1.83 -3.45
CA ALA A 10 -15.36 0.83 -4.49
C ALA A 10 -14.41 -0.27 -3.99
N GLU A 11 -13.36 0.10 -3.27
CA GLU A 11 -12.44 -0.83 -2.62
C GLU A 11 -13.15 -1.70 -1.57
N GLN A 12 -13.97 -1.09 -0.71
CA GLN A 12 -14.80 -1.81 0.27
C GLN A 12 -15.70 -2.84 -0.43
N GLN A 13 -16.41 -2.42 -1.47
CA GLN A 13 -17.29 -3.31 -2.23
C GLN A 13 -16.52 -4.45 -2.90
N TYR A 14 -15.35 -4.17 -3.47
CA TYR A 14 -14.50 -5.19 -4.08
C TYR A 14 -14.07 -6.24 -3.05
N PHE A 15 -13.44 -5.81 -1.95
CA PHE A 15 -12.87 -6.74 -0.98
C PHE A 15 -13.92 -7.55 -0.20
N LEU A 16 -15.08 -6.95 0.11
CA LEU A 16 -16.19 -7.65 0.75
C LEU A 16 -16.83 -8.71 -0.15
N ASN A 17 -16.71 -8.56 -1.47
CA ASN A 17 -17.29 -9.47 -2.47
C ASN A 17 -16.23 -10.28 -3.22
N LEU A 18 -15.05 -10.51 -2.61
CA LEU A 18 -13.98 -11.28 -3.25
C LEU A 18 -14.47 -12.67 -3.68
N PRO A 19 -14.20 -13.07 -4.94
CA PRO A 19 -14.43 -14.43 -5.40
C PRO A 19 -13.72 -15.44 -4.50
N ILE A 20 -14.30 -16.64 -4.36
CA ILE A 20 -13.72 -17.74 -3.54
C ILE A 20 -12.29 -18.05 -3.98
N ALA A 21 -11.99 -18.02 -5.29
CA ALA A 21 -10.65 -18.23 -5.80
C ALA A 21 -9.63 -17.22 -5.24
N HIS A 22 -9.99 -15.94 -5.16
CA HIS A 22 -9.14 -14.90 -4.58
C HIS A 22 -9.02 -15.05 -3.07
N ARG A 23 -10.10 -15.40 -2.39
CA ARG A 23 -10.05 -15.70 -0.95
C ARG A 23 -9.08 -16.85 -0.64
N ARG A 24 -9.03 -17.87 -1.49
CA ARG A 24 -8.07 -18.98 -1.37
C ARG A 24 -6.63 -18.52 -1.52
N ILE A 25 -6.33 -17.68 -2.52
CA ILE A 25 -4.99 -17.11 -2.72
C ILE A 25 -4.54 -16.33 -1.47
N LEU A 26 -5.47 -15.62 -0.84
CA LEU A 26 -5.20 -14.87 0.39
C LEU A 26 -5.15 -15.72 1.67
N GLY A 27 -5.43 -17.03 1.59
CA GLY A 27 -5.54 -17.91 2.79
C GLY A 27 -6.78 -17.61 3.66
N LEU A 28 -7.83 -17.05 3.06
CA LEU A 28 -9.04 -16.56 3.73
C LEU A 28 -10.28 -17.42 3.51
N ASP A 29 -10.13 -18.67 3.04
CA ASP A 29 -11.27 -19.57 2.73
C ASP A 29 -12.26 -19.68 3.90
N ASN A 30 -11.73 -19.81 5.12
CA ASN A 30 -12.51 -19.99 6.35
C ASN A 30 -12.56 -18.73 7.24
N LYS A 31 -12.13 -17.58 6.71
CA LYS A 31 -12.14 -16.30 7.42
C LYS A 31 -13.38 -15.49 7.03
N PRO A 32 -13.86 -14.55 7.86
CA PRO A 32 -14.90 -13.62 7.45
C PRO A 32 -14.50 -12.84 6.18
N SER A 33 -15.48 -12.46 5.36
CA SER A 33 -15.22 -11.76 4.09
C SER A 33 -14.49 -10.42 4.28
N TRP A 34 -14.69 -9.76 5.42
CA TRP A 34 -14.04 -8.47 5.72
C TRP A 34 -12.55 -8.60 6.06
N THR A 35 -12.03 -9.81 6.31
CA THR A 35 -10.60 -10.00 6.64
C THR A 35 -9.70 -9.54 5.50
N SER A 36 -10.15 -9.66 4.25
CA SER A 36 -9.41 -9.14 3.09
C SER A 36 -9.27 -7.62 3.16
N LEU A 37 -10.37 -6.91 3.44
CA LEU A 37 -10.36 -5.46 3.53
C LEU A 37 -9.51 -4.96 4.71
N ALA A 38 -9.46 -5.69 5.82
CA ALA A 38 -8.63 -5.30 6.96
C ALA A 38 -7.13 -5.32 6.64
N CYS A 39 -6.69 -6.27 5.80
CA CYS A 39 -5.27 -6.51 5.53
C CYS A 39 -4.76 -5.96 4.19
N PHE A 40 -5.62 -5.85 3.17
CA PHE A 40 -5.21 -5.55 1.78
C PHE A 40 -5.77 -4.21 1.26
N SER A 41 -6.30 -3.37 2.13
CA SER A 41 -6.79 -2.04 1.76
C SER A 41 -5.64 -1.13 1.32
N THR A 42 -5.78 -0.47 0.17
CA THR A 42 -4.76 0.39 -0.46
C THR A 42 -5.25 1.82 -0.69
N HIS A 43 -6.54 2.11 -0.48
CA HIS A 43 -7.11 3.43 -0.78
C HIS A 43 -6.35 4.56 -0.10
N PHE A 44 -5.86 4.35 1.12
CA PHE A 44 -5.12 5.37 1.84
C PHE A 44 -3.74 5.60 1.22
N GLU A 45 -3.01 4.55 0.82
CA GLU A 45 -1.75 4.71 0.08
C GLU A 45 -1.95 5.49 -1.23
N ILE A 46 -3.03 5.21 -1.97
CA ILE A 46 -3.39 5.98 -3.17
C ILE A 46 -3.62 7.45 -2.82
N ILE A 47 -4.35 7.75 -1.74
CA ILE A 47 -4.55 9.14 -1.28
C ILE A 47 -3.22 9.82 -0.93
N LEU A 48 -2.29 9.10 -0.31
CA LEU A 48 -0.96 9.63 0.00
C LEU A 48 -0.16 9.95 -1.26
N ALA A 49 -0.21 9.09 -2.29
CA ALA A 49 0.42 9.36 -3.58
C ALA A 49 -0.20 10.57 -4.29
N LEU A 50 -1.53 10.64 -4.32
CA LEU A 50 -2.25 11.79 -4.90
C LEU A 50 -2.09 13.08 -4.08
N SER A 51 -1.55 12.99 -2.86
CA SER A 51 -1.22 14.14 -2.02
C SER A 51 0.26 14.50 -2.06
N ASN A 52 1.04 13.89 -2.97
CA ASN A 52 2.49 14.05 -3.09
C ASN A 52 3.24 13.75 -1.76
N LEU A 53 2.70 12.82 -0.96
CA LEU A 53 3.37 12.32 0.25
C LEU A 53 4.14 11.03 -0.02
N LYS A 54 3.66 10.22 -0.97
CA LYS A 54 4.35 9.04 -1.49
C LYS A 54 4.63 9.23 -2.99
N PRO A 55 5.80 8.83 -3.48
CA PRO A 55 6.11 8.86 -4.91
C PRO A 55 5.40 7.74 -5.68
N SER A 56 5.07 6.63 -5.03
CA SER A 56 4.33 5.53 -5.66
C SER A 56 3.51 4.69 -4.67
N VAL A 57 2.63 3.85 -5.22
CA VAL A 57 1.90 2.77 -4.56
C VAL A 57 2.11 1.49 -5.37
N LEU A 58 2.65 0.46 -4.72
CA LEU A 58 2.80 -0.87 -5.30
C LEU A 58 1.60 -1.74 -4.90
N PHE A 59 0.90 -2.28 -5.89
CA PHE A 59 -0.23 -3.19 -5.68
C PHE A 59 0.28 -4.62 -5.63
N TRP A 60 0.85 -5.01 -4.50
CA TRP A 60 1.48 -6.30 -4.32
C TRP A 60 1.39 -6.74 -2.85
N ALA A 61 1.26 -8.05 -2.63
CA ALA A 61 1.51 -8.66 -1.34
C ALA A 61 1.96 -10.10 -1.50
N GLU A 62 2.80 -10.55 -0.56
CA GLU A 62 3.02 -11.97 -0.28
C GLU A 62 2.12 -12.39 0.89
N THR A 63 1.33 -13.44 0.69
CA THR A 63 0.70 -14.20 1.77
C THR A 63 1.53 -15.45 2.06
N GLU A 64 1.28 -16.14 3.18
CA GLU A 64 2.05 -17.33 3.61
C GLU A 64 2.25 -18.36 2.48
N GLY A 65 3.37 -18.24 1.74
CA GLY A 65 3.74 -19.10 0.61
C GLY A 65 3.04 -18.83 -0.73
N ALA A 66 2.28 -17.74 -0.90
CA ALA A 66 1.57 -17.44 -2.14
C ALA A 66 1.67 -15.97 -2.57
N ASN A 67 1.82 -15.76 -3.88
CA ASN A 67 1.81 -14.43 -4.49
C ASN A 67 0.36 -13.93 -4.60
N ALA A 68 0.00 -12.87 -3.87
CA ALA A 68 -1.33 -12.26 -3.92
C ALA A 68 -1.51 -11.27 -5.10
N SER A 69 -0.50 -11.09 -5.95
CA SER A 69 -0.56 -10.23 -7.14
C SER A 69 -1.80 -10.46 -8.01
N PRO A 70 -2.30 -11.71 -8.25
CA PRO A 70 -3.52 -11.88 -9.04
C PRO A 70 -4.74 -11.16 -8.46
N VAL A 71 -4.86 -11.10 -7.13
CA VAL A 71 -5.97 -10.40 -6.45
C VAL A 71 -5.82 -8.89 -6.61
N PHE A 72 -4.60 -8.38 -6.47
CA PHE A 72 -4.32 -6.96 -6.69
C PHE A 72 -4.47 -6.54 -8.15
N ASN A 73 -4.07 -7.38 -9.10
CA ASN A 73 -4.23 -7.12 -10.53
C ASN A 73 -5.71 -7.00 -10.89
N ASP A 74 -6.55 -7.95 -10.43
CA ASP A 74 -7.99 -7.87 -10.64
C ASP A 74 -8.61 -6.65 -9.94
N TYR A 75 -8.18 -6.31 -8.71
CA TYR A 75 -8.59 -5.08 -8.04
C TYR A 75 -8.24 -3.82 -8.84
N VAL A 76 -7.02 -3.75 -9.38
CA VAL A 76 -6.58 -2.61 -10.17
C VAL A 76 -7.38 -2.51 -11.47
N GLU A 77 -7.62 -3.61 -12.15
CA GLU A 77 -8.38 -3.64 -13.41
C GLU A 77 -9.86 -3.30 -13.21
N THR A 78 -10.46 -3.76 -12.12
CA THR A 78 -11.90 -3.58 -11.84
C THR A 78 -12.24 -2.26 -11.16
N VAL A 79 -11.34 -1.74 -10.30
CA VAL A 79 -11.61 -0.55 -9.48
C VAL A 79 -10.65 0.60 -9.81
N VAL A 80 -9.35 0.40 -9.67
CA VAL A 80 -8.39 1.52 -9.69
C VAL A 80 -8.26 2.12 -11.08
N GLN A 81 -8.11 1.30 -12.12
CA GLN A 81 -7.91 1.76 -13.50
C GLN A 81 -9.13 2.50 -14.06
N PRO A 82 -10.39 2.04 -13.87
CA PRO A 82 -11.57 2.81 -14.26
C PRO A 82 -11.66 4.16 -13.54
N LEU A 83 -11.36 4.21 -12.25
CA LEU A 83 -11.32 5.47 -11.49
C LEU A 83 -10.18 6.38 -11.96
N PHE A 84 -9.00 5.84 -12.22
CA PHE A 84 -7.86 6.58 -12.75
C PHE A 84 -8.21 7.26 -14.08
N LYS A 85 -8.82 6.52 -15.01
CA LYS A 85 -9.25 7.03 -16.32
C LYS A 85 -10.37 8.08 -16.19
N SER A 86 -11.42 7.79 -15.42
CA SER A 86 -12.57 8.68 -15.29
C SER A 86 -12.25 10.02 -14.61
N PHE A 87 -11.27 10.04 -13.71
CA PHE A 87 -10.76 11.27 -13.10
C PHE A 87 -9.61 11.93 -13.87
N GLY A 88 -9.17 11.34 -14.98
CA GLY A 88 -8.12 11.89 -15.84
C GLY A 88 -6.78 12.06 -15.12
N LEU A 89 -6.43 11.15 -14.20
CA LEU A 89 -5.27 11.30 -13.31
C LEU A 89 -3.94 11.42 -14.08
N GLU A 90 -3.84 10.86 -15.28
CA GLU A 90 -2.70 11.01 -16.18
C GLU A 90 -2.35 12.48 -16.47
N GLN A 91 -3.37 13.33 -16.67
CA GLN A 91 -3.18 14.76 -16.96
C GLN A 91 -2.54 15.52 -15.78
N TYR A 92 -2.64 14.95 -14.58
CA TYR A 92 -2.07 15.51 -13.36
C TYR A 92 -0.66 15.00 -13.06
N GLY A 93 -0.07 14.19 -13.95
CA GLY A 93 1.28 13.66 -13.78
C GLY A 93 1.32 12.35 -12.99
N TYR A 94 0.27 11.54 -13.06
CA TYR A 94 0.29 10.19 -12.50
C TYR A 94 0.36 9.16 -13.62
N ILE A 95 0.98 8.02 -13.34
CA ILE A 95 0.89 6.83 -14.21
C ILE A 95 0.37 5.66 -13.40
N LEU A 96 -0.40 4.80 -14.05
CA LEU A 96 -0.82 3.51 -13.51
C LEU A 96 -0.39 2.46 -14.54
N GLN A 97 0.61 1.65 -14.19
CA GLN A 97 1.23 0.72 -15.13
C GLN A 97 1.66 -0.57 -14.44
N MET A 98 1.62 -1.68 -15.19
CA MET A 98 2.20 -2.94 -14.76
C MET A 98 3.73 -2.93 -14.92
N ILE A 99 4.44 -3.42 -13.90
CA ILE A 99 5.89 -3.56 -13.90
C ILE A 99 6.28 -4.60 -14.97
N PRO A 100 6.97 -4.21 -16.05
CA PRO A 100 7.13 -5.05 -17.23
C PRO A 100 8.24 -6.11 -17.09
N ASN A 101 9.17 -5.91 -16.15
CA ASN A 101 10.34 -6.76 -15.95
C ASN A 101 10.35 -7.35 -14.54
N GLU A 102 11.22 -8.32 -14.29
CA GLU A 102 11.45 -8.81 -12.93
C GLU A 102 12.07 -7.72 -12.06
N VAL A 103 11.60 -7.65 -10.81
CA VAL A 103 12.10 -6.72 -9.79
C VAL A 103 12.22 -7.50 -8.49
N ILE A 104 13.43 -7.98 -8.22
CA ILE A 104 13.79 -8.83 -7.09
C ILE A 104 14.22 -7.96 -5.92
N VAL A 105 13.46 -8.01 -4.83
CA VAL A 105 13.75 -7.26 -3.61
C VAL A 105 14.33 -8.20 -2.56
N ASN A 106 15.56 -7.88 -2.12
CA ASN A 106 16.29 -8.64 -1.10
C ASN A 106 16.40 -10.16 -1.40
N GLY A 107 16.45 -10.53 -2.69
CA GLY A 107 16.53 -11.92 -3.14
C GLY A 107 15.31 -12.80 -2.82
N ARG A 108 14.18 -12.20 -2.45
CA ARG A 108 12.99 -12.94 -1.97
C ARG A 108 11.74 -12.61 -2.77
N GLU A 109 11.42 -11.33 -2.86
CA GLU A 109 10.16 -10.87 -3.44
C GLU A 109 10.39 -10.55 -4.93
N ASN A 110 9.50 -11.00 -5.82
CA ASN A 110 9.50 -10.56 -7.22
C ASN A 110 8.25 -9.72 -7.49
N TRP A 111 8.46 -8.43 -7.74
CA TRP A 111 7.39 -7.47 -8.03
C TRP A 111 7.06 -7.37 -9.54
N GLY A 112 7.73 -8.15 -10.39
CA GLY A 112 7.41 -8.24 -11.81
C GLY A 112 5.96 -8.66 -12.05
N GLY A 113 5.26 -7.97 -12.95
CA GLY A 113 3.84 -8.19 -13.23
C GLY A 113 2.86 -7.60 -12.20
N ALA A 114 3.35 -6.96 -11.12
CA ALA A 114 2.50 -6.16 -10.24
C ALA A 114 2.17 -4.81 -10.88
N TRP A 115 1.10 -4.16 -10.40
CA TRP A 115 0.79 -2.79 -10.80
C TRP A 115 1.46 -1.78 -9.87
N VAL A 116 1.83 -0.64 -10.44
CA VAL A 116 2.30 0.54 -9.71
C VAL A 116 1.52 1.77 -10.15
N LEU A 117 1.04 2.55 -9.18
CA LEU A 117 0.59 3.92 -9.36
C LEU A 117 1.73 4.84 -8.94
N ALA A 118 2.21 5.73 -9.80
CA ALA A 118 3.33 6.61 -9.48
C ALA A 118 3.09 8.07 -9.90
N ASP A 119 3.65 9.00 -9.13
CA ASP A 119 3.70 10.43 -9.43
C ASP A 119 4.96 10.74 -10.25
N THR A 120 4.77 11.06 -11.53
CA THR A 120 5.86 11.38 -12.47
C THR A 120 6.48 12.76 -12.23
N ARG A 121 5.90 13.56 -11.34
CA ARG A 121 6.41 14.87 -10.92
C ARG A 121 7.05 14.83 -9.54
N SER A 122 7.08 13.66 -8.90
CA SER A 122 7.77 13.48 -7.63
C SER A 122 9.26 13.75 -7.77
N ALA A 123 9.88 14.32 -6.73
CA ALA A 123 11.33 14.46 -6.65
C ALA A 123 12.06 13.10 -6.65
N GLN A 124 11.35 12.01 -6.31
CA GLN A 124 11.87 10.64 -6.32
C GLN A 124 11.54 9.90 -7.63
N TRP A 125 11.05 10.57 -8.67
CA TRP A 125 10.65 9.91 -9.92
C TRP A 125 11.79 9.10 -10.57
N ASP A 126 13.03 9.59 -10.51
CA ASP A 126 14.19 8.86 -11.01
C ASP A 126 14.44 7.55 -10.25
N VAL A 127 14.21 7.56 -8.93
CA VAL A 127 14.31 6.36 -8.07
C VAL A 127 13.18 5.37 -8.40
N VAL A 128 11.96 5.86 -8.60
CA VAL A 128 10.81 5.04 -9.05
C VAL A 128 11.10 4.40 -10.41
N CYS A 129 11.64 5.16 -11.36
CA CYS A 129 12.07 4.64 -12.66
C CYS A 129 13.15 3.57 -12.53
N TYR A 130 14.16 3.85 -11.71
CA TYR A 130 15.25 2.93 -11.46
C TYR A 130 14.76 1.60 -10.87
N VAL A 131 13.84 1.65 -9.90
CA VAL A 131 13.35 0.44 -9.21
C VAL A 131 12.34 -0.37 -10.05
N TYR A 132 11.41 0.29 -10.74
CA TYR A 132 10.28 -0.42 -11.37
C TYR A 132 10.39 -0.56 -12.88
N PHE A 133 11.16 0.31 -13.55
CA PHE A 133 11.13 0.42 -15.01
C PHE A 133 12.50 0.24 -15.66
N ASN A 134 13.56 0.02 -14.89
CA ASN A 134 14.89 -0.28 -15.41
C ASN A 134 15.02 -1.77 -15.71
N ALA A 135 15.10 -2.14 -16.99
CA ALA A 135 15.25 -3.54 -17.40
C ALA A 135 16.65 -4.12 -17.14
N ASN A 136 17.67 -3.28 -16.91
CA ASN A 136 19.05 -3.72 -16.77
C ASN A 136 19.46 -4.04 -15.34
N ASP A 137 18.64 -3.65 -14.37
CA ASP A 137 18.92 -3.81 -12.95
C ASP A 137 17.67 -4.34 -12.27
N THR A 138 17.68 -5.63 -11.98
CA THR A 138 16.53 -6.35 -11.45
C THR A 138 16.65 -6.61 -9.96
N GLU A 139 17.81 -6.39 -9.33
CA GLU A 139 18.03 -6.71 -7.92
C GLU A 139 18.18 -5.43 -7.08
N HIS A 140 17.28 -5.25 -6.12
CA HIS A 140 17.26 -4.05 -5.29
C HIS A 140 17.26 -4.37 -3.80
N GLN A 141 17.92 -3.48 -3.05
CA GLN A 141 17.91 -3.51 -1.60
C GLN A 141 16.71 -2.75 -1.03
N ILE A 142 16.27 -3.13 0.17
CA ILE A 142 15.11 -2.54 0.85
C ILE A 142 15.18 -1.00 0.99
N PRO A 143 16.34 -0.34 1.22
CA PRO A 143 16.35 1.11 1.34
C PRO A 143 15.92 1.84 0.06
N ILE A 144 16.38 1.41 -1.11
CA ILE A 144 16.04 2.06 -2.38
C ILE A 144 14.59 1.77 -2.80
N THR A 145 14.09 0.57 -2.49
CA THR A 145 12.68 0.25 -2.71
C THR A 145 11.75 0.95 -1.71
N GLY A 146 12.20 1.13 -0.46
CA GLY A 146 11.53 1.96 0.54
C GLY A 146 11.44 3.43 0.11
N GLU A 147 12.51 3.98 -0.47
CA GLU A 147 12.51 5.33 -1.04
C GLU A 147 11.55 5.45 -2.24
N ALA A 148 11.57 4.49 -3.17
CA ALA A 148 10.64 4.43 -4.29
C ALA A 148 9.17 4.31 -3.84
N LEU A 149 8.90 3.79 -2.64
CA LEU A 149 7.58 3.72 -2.01
C LEU A 149 7.26 4.91 -1.09
N GLY A 150 8.23 5.81 -0.84
CA GLY A 150 8.10 6.95 0.09
C GLY A 150 8.00 6.55 1.56
N LEU A 151 8.51 5.38 1.91
CA LEU A 151 8.53 4.88 3.28
C LEU A 151 9.74 5.45 4.03
N PRO A 152 9.62 5.78 5.33
CA PRO A 152 10.70 6.38 6.10
C PRO A 152 11.74 5.34 6.54
N VAL A 153 12.28 4.53 5.62
CA VAL A 153 13.22 3.43 5.93
C VAL A 153 14.66 3.93 5.84
N LEU A 154 15.43 3.78 6.92
CA LEU A 154 16.84 4.18 6.94
C LEU A 154 17.74 3.18 6.17
N PRO A 155 18.67 3.67 5.33
CA PRO A 155 19.64 2.81 4.66
C PRO A 155 20.65 2.21 5.66
N GLY A 156 21.01 0.94 5.45
CA GLY A 156 22.17 0.31 6.10
C GLY A 156 21.97 -0.24 7.52
N LEU A 157 20.75 -0.28 8.06
CA LEU A 157 20.51 -0.89 9.37
C LEU A 157 20.18 -2.38 9.21
N SER A 158 21.05 -3.23 9.76
CA SER A 158 21.09 -4.69 9.54
C SER A 158 20.01 -5.49 10.26
N GLY A 159 19.00 -4.84 10.85
CA GLY A 159 17.90 -5.50 11.55
C GLY A 159 16.59 -4.81 11.22
N TYR A 160 15.75 -5.43 10.38
CA TYR A 160 14.34 -5.05 10.21
C TYR A 160 13.53 -5.62 11.37
N GLU A 161 13.89 -5.22 12.58
CA GLU A 161 13.45 -5.79 13.86
C GLU A 161 12.24 -5.07 14.43
N MET A 162 11.75 -4.01 13.79
CA MET A 162 10.54 -3.31 14.18
C MET A 162 9.53 -3.29 13.05
N ARG A 163 8.25 -3.51 13.39
CA ARG A 163 7.11 -3.23 12.54
C ARG A 163 6.53 -1.86 12.90
N PHE A 164 6.27 -1.06 11.88
CA PHE A 164 5.58 0.22 11.98
C PHE A 164 4.25 0.12 11.25
N THR A 165 3.16 0.21 12.00
CA THR A 165 1.81 0.05 11.44
C THR A 165 1.01 1.33 11.67
N ILE A 166 0.40 1.82 10.60
CA ILE A 166 -0.58 2.91 10.64
C ILE A 166 -1.94 2.30 10.31
N THR A 167 -2.88 2.41 11.25
CA THR A 167 -4.25 1.92 11.10
C THR A 167 -5.18 3.08 10.76
N ASN A 168 -6.11 2.87 9.83
CA ASN A 168 -7.22 3.79 9.58
C ASN A 168 -8.39 3.44 10.54
N THR A 169 -8.50 4.18 11.63
CA THR A 169 -9.53 3.92 12.67
C THR A 169 -10.92 4.30 12.21
N THR A 170 -11.06 5.29 11.31
CA THR A 170 -12.33 5.60 10.66
C THR A 170 -12.80 4.42 9.79
N ALA A 171 -11.94 3.92 8.90
CA ALA A 171 -12.29 2.77 8.05
C ALA A 171 -12.58 1.49 8.87
N THR A 172 -11.86 1.30 9.98
CA THR A 172 -12.12 0.19 10.92
C THR A 172 -13.51 0.30 11.55
N GLN A 173 -13.88 1.50 12.00
CA GLN A 173 -15.21 1.75 12.57
C GLN A 173 -16.31 1.55 11.52
N GLU A 174 -16.16 2.15 10.34
CA GLU A 174 -17.12 2.00 9.23
C GLU A 174 -17.30 0.54 8.83
N LEU A 175 -16.22 -0.22 8.76
CA LEU A 175 -16.28 -1.65 8.46
C LEU A 175 -17.04 -2.41 9.54
N SER A 176 -16.76 -2.16 10.82
CA SER A 176 -17.48 -2.76 11.95
C SER A 176 -18.99 -2.46 11.89
N GLU A 177 -19.37 -1.25 11.50
CA GLU A 177 -20.77 -0.85 11.33
C GLU A 177 -21.44 -1.58 10.15
N ILE A 178 -20.72 -1.77 9.03
CA ILE A 178 -21.22 -2.49 7.84
C ILE A 178 -21.47 -3.97 8.16
N VAL A 179 -20.53 -4.64 8.82
CA VAL A 179 -20.62 -6.09 9.09
C VAL A 179 -21.31 -6.43 10.41
N GLN A 180 -21.61 -5.42 11.23
CA GLN A 180 -22.26 -5.55 12.55
C GLN A 180 -21.52 -6.47 13.52
N GLU A 181 -20.19 -6.49 13.45
CA GLU A 181 -19.33 -7.29 14.32
C GLU A 181 -17.99 -6.60 14.61
N LYS A 182 -17.23 -7.14 15.57
CA LYS A 182 -15.89 -6.65 15.87
C LYS A 182 -14.92 -7.10 14.78
N VAL A 183 -14.35 -6.14 14.07
CA VAL A 183 -13.40 -6.40 12.98
C VAL A 183 -11.95 -6.17 13.40
N GLN A 184 -11.03 -6.75 12.65
CA GLN A 184 -9.62 -6.41 12.78
C GLN A 184 -9.36 -4.97 12.31
N PRO A 185 -8.31 -4.32 12.82
CA PRO A 185 -7.92 -2.99 12.39
C PRO A 185 -7.63 -2.94 10.88
N VAL A 186 -8.20 -1.98 10.16
CA VAL A 186 -7.89 -1.73 8.74
C VAL A 186 -6.52 -1.07 8.67
N VAL A 187 -5.55 -1.82 8.14
CA VAL A 187 -4.17 -1.36 7.95
C VAL A 187 -4.13 -0.38 6.79
N ALA A 188 -3.55 0.80 7.02
CA ALA A 188 -3.42 1.86 6.02
C ALA A 188 -2.00 1.93 5.44
N LEU A 189 -0.99 1.66 6.28
CA LEU A 189 0.41 1.47 5.91
C LEU A 189 1.02 0.48 6.88
N ASP A 190 1.90 -0.39 6.37
CA ASP A 190 2.67 -1.32 7.19
C ASP A 190 4.05 -1.51 6.58
N TYR A 191 5.10 -1.29 7.37
CA TYR A 191 6.47 -1.42 6.90
C TYR A 191 7.41 -1.81 8.03
N ARG A 192 8.53 -2.40 7.65
CA ARG A 192 9.60 -2.79 8.59
C ARG A 192 10.67 -1.72 8.64
N GLY A 193 11.32 -1.61 9.79
CA GLY A 193 12.49 -0.76 9.97
C GLY A 193 13.33 -1.24 11.14
N SER A 194 14.38 -0.47 11.43
CA SER A 194 15.28 -0.73 12.55
C SER A 194 14.69 -0.37 13.92
N GLU A 195 15.18 -1.03 14.97
CA GLU A 195 14.97 -0.66 16.38
C GLU A 195 15.63 0.67 16.77
N ASP A 196 16.48 1.23 15.89
CA ASP A 196 17.16 2.49 16.16
C ASP A 196 16.20 3.67 16.49
N LYS A 197 16.61 4.49 17.46
CA LYS A 197 15.81 5.64 17.91
C LYS A 197 15.54 6.64 16.78
N MET A 198 16.49 6.85 15.87
CA MET A 198 16.35 7.72 14.70
C MET A 198 15.28 7.18 13.74
N GLN A 199 15.23 5.86 13.51
CA GLN A 199 14.19 5.22 12.73
C GLN A 199 12.81 5.52 13.32
N THR A 200 12.66 5.33 14.64
CA THR A 200 11.39 5.58 15.33
C THR A 200 10.95 7.06 15.21
N GLU A 201 11.87 8.01 15.37
CA GLU A 201 11.55 9.44 15.24
C GLU A 201 11.22 9.84 13.79
N TRP A 202 11.88 9.26 12.80
CA TRP A 202 11.53 9.43 11.39
C TRP A 202 10.14 8.87 11.07
N SER A 203 9.84 7.66 11.54
CA SER A 203 8.51 7.03 11.40
C SER A 203 7.40 7.88 12.02
N LYS A 204 7.63 8.46 13.21
CA LYS A 204 6.67 9.40 13.85
C LYS A 204 6.46 10.66 13.03
N LYS A 205 7.53 11.28 12.50
CA LYS A 205 7.43 12.46 11.63
C LYS A 205 6.66 12.16 10.35
N HIS A 206 6.90 11.00 9.75
CA HIS A 206 6.14 10.53 8.59
C HIS A 206 4.67 10.32 8.94
N PHE A 207 4.36 9.69 10.08
CA PHE A 207 3.00 9.52 10.57
C PHE A 207 2.25 10.86 10.71
N LEU A 208 2.88 11.90 11.29
CA LEU A 208 2.25 13.23 11.40
C LEU A 208 1.88 13.83 10.04
N ARG A 209 2.70 13.60 9.01
CA ARG A 209 2.37 14.01 7.63
C ARG A 209 1.20 13.21 7.07
N CYS A 210 1.15 11.91 7.32
CA CYS A 210 0.03 11.05 6.94
C CYS A 210 -1.26 11.47 7.64
N GLU A 211 -1.21 11.80 8.94
CA GLU A 211 -2.33 12.26 9.73
C GLU A 211 -2.90 13.59 9.18
N ALA A 212 -2.02 14.52 8.81
CA ALA A 212 -2.43 15.78 8.18
C ALA A 212 -3.16 15.56 6.83
N VAL A 213 -2.73 14.57 6.04
CA VAL A 213 -3.44 14.17 4.81
C VAL A 213 -4.78 13.52 5.17
N ALA A 214 -4.79 12.54 6.07
CA ALA A 214 -6.01 11.84 6.50
C ALA A 214 -7.09 12.81 7.01
N ALA A 215 -6.73 13.82 7.79
CA ALA A 215 -7.65 14.84 8.29
C ALA A 215 -8.38 15.58 7.15
N ARG A 216 -7.69 15.91 6.04
CA ARG A 216 -8.30 16.54 4.85
C ARG A 216 -9.34 15.64 4.15
N HIS A 217 -9.25 14.34 4.39
CA HIS A 217 -10.14 13.32 3.87
C HIS A 217 -11.15 12.80 4.92
N ASN A 218 -11.23 13.42 6.10
CA ASN A 218 -12.08 13.03 7.24
C ASN A 218 -11.75 11.63 7.80
N MET A 219 -10.49 11.22 7.74
CA MET A 219 -10.00 9.96 8.27
C MET A 219 -9.21 10.21 9.55
N ARG A 220 -9.30 9.27 10.50
CA ARG A 220 -8.49 9.24 11.71
C ARG A 220 -7.52 8.07 11.63
N LEU A 221 -6.28 8.32 12.01
CA LEU A 221 -5.22 7.32 12.00
C LEU A 221 -4.76 6.99 13.42
N LYS A 222 -4.17 5.82 13.58
CA LYS A 222 -3.44 5.40 14.78
C LYS A 222 -2.08 4.86 14.35
N PHE A 223 -1.02 5.21 15.06
CA PHE A 223 0.34 4.73 14.83
C PHE A 223 0.75 3.78 15.95
N GLU A 224 1.29 2.63 15.55
CA GLU A 224 1.81 1.62 16.45
C GLU A 224 3.18 1.15 15.96
N CYS A 225 4.05 0.84 16.92
CA CYS A 225 5.39 0.32 16.68
C CYS A 225 5.61 -0.84 17.64
N HIS A 226 6.05 -1.98 17.11
CA HIS A 226 6.26 -3.19 17.90
C HIS A 226 7.43 -4.01 17.36
N PRO A 227 8.09 -4.82 18.21
CA PRO A 227 9.12 -5.75 17.76
C PRO A 227 8.58 -6.68 16.67
N TRP A 228 9.41 -6.89 15.66
CA TRP A 228 9.22 -7.90 14.62
C TRP A 228 9.68 -9.24 15.19
N GLY A 229 8.76 -10.20 15.30
CA GLY A 229 8.98 -11.52 15.91
C GLY A 229 9.87 -12.45 15.09
#